data_AF-A0A9E4C5U9-F1
#
_entry.id   AF-A0A9E4C5U9-F1
#
_cell.length_a   1.000
_cell.length_b   1.000
_cell.length_c   1.000
_cell.angle_alpha   90.00
_cell.angle_beta   90.00
_cell.angle_gamma   90.00
#
_symmetry.space_group_name_H-M   'P 1'
#
loop_
_entity.id
_entity.type
_entity.pdbx_description
1 polymer ?
#
loop_
_entity_poly.entity_id
_entity_poly.type
_entity_poly.pdbx_seq_one_letter_code
_entity_poly.pdbx_strand_id
1 'polypeptide(L)'
;ELEPVRDEMGRFLECTGALYAEAMEEALSRMDVPPSSAQRHDAQFCFRGSEYDGLFPAEKIEPSAREVCASMGLDLQAEGRVRLDIEDRPLKSPRAFCASIRVPEEVYLVIRPRGGYDDYSAFWHELGHALHYAGVAADAPFEWK
;
A
#
# COMPACT_ATOMS: atom_id res chain seq x y z
N GLU A 1 -15.70 -9.43 -24.22
CA GLU A 1 -14.23 -9.23 -24.10
C GLU A 1 -13.66 -9.48 -22.71
N LEU A 2 -14.39 -9.24 -21.61
CA LEU A 2 -13.88 -9.51 -20.25
C LEU A 2 -14.05 -10.95 -19.75
N GLU A 3 -14.75 -11.82 -20.48
CA GLU A 3 -14.99 -13.22 -20.08
C GLU A 3 -13.70 -14.01 -19.81
N PRO A 4 -12.64 -13.91 -20.64
CA PRO A 4 -11.39 -14.60 -20.36
C PRO A 4 -10.72 -14.14 -19.06
N VAL A 5 -10.82 -12.84 -18.74
CA VAL A 5 -10.28 -12.28 -17.48
C VAL A 5 -11.07 -12.80 -16.30
N ARG A 6 -12.41 -12.79 -16.38
CA ARG A 6 -13.27 -13.33 -15.33
C ARG A 6 -12.94 -14.80 -15.06
N ASP A 7 -12.83 -15.60 -16.12
CA ASP A 7 -12.60 -17.04 -15.98
C ASP A 7 -11.20 -17.32 -15.40
N GLU A 8 -10.19 -16.54 -15.79
CA GLU A 8 -8.85 -16.63 -15.19
C GLU A 8 -8.84 -16.22 -13.71
N MET A 9 -9.53 -15.14 -13.34
CA MET A 9 -9.67 -14.74 -11.94
C MET A 9 -10.42 -15.80 -11.12
N GLY A 10 -11.42 -16.46 -11.71
CA GLY A 10 -12.10 -17.60 -11.10
C GLY A 10 -11.14 -18.74 -10.80
N ARG A 11 -10.32 -19.15 -11.79
CA ARG A 11 -9.28 -20.17 -11.60
C ARG A 11 -8.27 -19.77 -10.53
N PHE A 12 -7.84 -18.51 -10.51
CA PHE A 12 -6.91 -18.02 -9.50
C PHE A 12 -7.50 -18.15 -8.08
N LEU A 13 -8.76 -17.77 -7.89
CA LEU A 13 -9.45 -17.91 -6.59
C LEU A 13 -9.58 -19.39 -6.19
N GLU A 14 -9.92 -20.28 -7.12
CA GLU A 14 -9.99 -21.72 -6.86
C GLU A 14 -8.62 -22.29 -6.45
N CYS A 15 -7.57 -21.97 -7.19
CA CYS A 15 -6.21 -22.47 -6.93
C CYS A 15 -5.59 -21.90 -5.65
N THR A 16 -5.98 -20.69 -5.23
CA THR A 16 -5.46 -20.04 -4.01
C THR A 16 -6.35 -20.22 -2.78
N GLY A 17 -7.56 -20.77 -2.95
CA GLY A 17 -8.56 -20.89 -1.89
C GLY A 17 -8.09 -21.75 -0.71
N ALA A 18 -7.42 -22.88 -0.98
CA ALA A 18 -6.89 -23.75 0.09
C ALA A 18 -5.80 -23.05 0.91
N LEU A 19 -4.86 -22.35 0.24
CA LEU A 19 -3.80 -21.58 0.89
C LEU A 19 -4.39 -20.46 1.76
N TYR A 20 -5.41 -19.75 1.26
CA TYR A 20 -6.10 -18.73 2.03
C TYR A 20 -6.78 -19.31 3.27
N ALA A 21 -7.50 -20.45 3.13
CA ALA A 21 -8.20 -21.08 4.24
C ALA A 21 -7.23 -21.54 5.34
N GLU A 22 -6.12 -22.17 4.97
CA GLU A 22 -5.07 -22.60 5.90
C GLU A 22 -4.45 -21.42 6.65
N ALA A 23 -4.04 -20.37 5.93
CA ALA A 23 -3.45 -19.18 6.55
C ALA A 23 -4.44 -18.43 7.46
N MET A 24 -5.71 -18.38 7.07
CA MET A 24 -6.76 -17.75 7.88
C MET A 24 -7.08 -18.56 9.13
N GLU A 25 -7.12 -19.89 9.04
CA GLU A 25 -7.31 -20.77 10.20
C GLU A 25 -6.16 -20.61 11.20
N GLU A 26 -4.91 -20.56 10.71
CA GLU A 26 -3.75 -20.28 11.56
C GLU A 26 -3.88 -18.92 12.26
N ALA A 27 -4.22 -17.87 11.52
CA ALA A 27 -4.37 -16.52 12.08
C ALA A 27 -5.49 -16.43 13.13
N LEU A 28 -6.64 -17.05 12.87
CA LEU A 28 -7.78 -17.08 13.80
C LEU A 28 -7.49 -17.93 15.04
N SER A 29 -6.69 -18.99 14.91
CA SER A 29 -6.31 -19.84 16.05
C SER A 29 -5.55 -19.07 17.14
N ARG A 30 -4.79 -18.04 16.75
CA ARG A 30 -4.07 -17.14 17.69
C ARG A 30 -5.01 -16.30 18.55
N MET A 31 -6.28 -16.20 18.16
CA MET A 31 -7.34 -15.48 18.87
C MET A 31 -8.37 -16.42 19.52
N ASP A 32 -8.13 -17.74 19.47
CA ASP A 32 -9.07 -18.78 19.89
C ASP A 32 -10.44 -18.71 19.17
N VAL A 33 -10.47 -18.22 17.92
CA VAL A 33 -11.70 -18.14 17.11
C VAL A 33 -11.72 -19.29 16.09
N PRO A 34 -12.74 -20.18 16.10
CA PRO A 34 -12.85 -21.20 15.07
C PRO A 34 -13.32 -20.59 13.74
N PRO A 35 -12.81 -21.06 12.57
CA PRO A 35 -13.18 -20.52 11.26
C PRO A 35 -14.69 -20.50 11.00
N SER A 36 -15.43 -21.48 11.53
CA SER A 36 -16.89 -21.58 11.37
C SER A 36 -17.69 -20.49 12.09
N SER A 37 -17.10 -19.80 13.07
CA SER A 37 -17.75 -18.69 13.79
C SER A 37 -17.12 -17.33 13.50
N ALA A 38 -16.06 -17.29 12.69
CA ALA A 38 -15.35 -16.06 12.39
C ALA A 38 -16.26 -15.07 11.64
N GLN A 39 -16.14 -13.80 12.01
CA GLN A 39 -16.86 -12.70 11.41
C GLN A 39 -15.90 -11.75 10.70
N ARG A 40 -16.48 -10.80 9.96
CA ARG A 40 -15.71 -9.79 9.22
C ARG A 40 -14.72 -9.02 10.11
N HIS A 41 -15.10 -8.72 11.35
CA HIS A 41 -14.23 -7.98 12.26
C HIS A 41 -13.04 -8.81 12.77
N ASP A 42 -13.19 -10.13 12.90
CA ASP A 42 -12.08 -11.03 13.26
C ASP A 42 -11.05 -11.05 12.12
N ALA A 43 -11.53 -11.21 10.88
CA ALA A 43 -10.65 -11.12 9.71
C ALA A 43 -9.94 -9.76 9.63
N GLN A 44 -10.66 -8.66 9.84
CA GLN A 44 -10.06 -7.32 9.89
C GLN A 44 -8.99 -7.18 10.97
N PHE A 45 -9.21 -7.79 12.13
CA PHE A 45 -8.22 -7.81 13.20
C PHE A 45 -6.97 -8.61 12.80
N CYS A 46 -7.14 -9.80 12.22
CA CYS A 46 -6.02 -10.60 11.69
C CYS A 46 -5.21 -9.81 10.66
N PHE A 47 -5.88 -9.19 9.68
CA PHE A 47 -5.22 -8.39 8.63
C PHE A 47 -4.52 -7.13 9.17
N ARG A 48 -5.00 -6.56 10.28
CA ARG A 48 -4.37 -5.39 10.90
C ARG A 48 -2.95 -5.69 11.39
N GLY A 49 -2.64 -6.95 11.74
CA GLY A 49 -1.27 -7.38 12.02
C GLY A 49 -0.58 -6.64 13.16
N SER A 50 -1.32 -6.29 14.22
CA SER A 50 -0.84 -5.43 15.31
C SER A 50 0.40 -5.92 16.03
N GLU A 51 0.57 -7.24 16.05
CA GLU A 51 1.72 -7.93 16.63
C GLU A 51 3.06 -7.50 16.00
N TYR A 52 3.03 -6.98 14.77
CA TYR A 52 4.22 -6.52 14.07
C TYR A 52 4.52 -5.03 14.26
N ASP A 53 3.64 -4.24 14.89
CA ASP A 53 3.78 -2.78 14.89
C ASP A 53 5.12 -2.28 15.45
N GLY A 54 5.67 -3.00 16.44
CA GLY A 54 6.97 -2.68 17.04
C GLY A 54 8.15 -2.80 16.06
N LEU A 55 7.99 -3.51 14.94
CA LEU A 55 8.98 -3.63 13.87
C LEU A 55 8.92 -2.47 12.87
N PHE A 56 7.87 -1.64 12.93
CA PHE A 56 7.55 -0.61 11.95
C PHE A 56 7.42 0.77 12.61
N PRO A 57 8.48 1.34 13.19
CA PRO A 57 8.42 2.64 13.86
C PRO A 57 8.19 3.78 12.86
N ALA A 58 7.36 4.77 13.23
CA ALA A 58 6.90 5.83 12.35
C ALA A 58 8.06 6.63 11.72
N GLU A 59 9.09 6.91 12.51
CA GLU A 59 10.28 7.67 12.10
C GLU A 59 11.16 6.96 11.07
N LYS A 60 10.91 5.67 10.81
CA LYS A 60 11.65 4.87 9.83
C LYS A 60 10.92 4.72 8.50
N ILE A 61 9.68 5.19 8.35
CA ILE A 61 8.91 5.07 7.10
C ILE A 61 9.67 5.70 5.94
N GLU A 62 9.90 7.02 5.99
CA GLU A 62 10.55 7.74 4.89
C GLU A 62 12.04 7.35 4.71
N PRO A 63 12.85 7.19 5.79
CA PRO A 63 14.25 6.81 5.63
C PRO A 63 14.43 5.43 4.99
N SER A 64 13.62 4.44 5.39
CA SER A 64 13.67 3.10 4.79
C SER A 64 13.22 3.12 3.33
N ALA A 65 12.21 3.92 3.01
CA ALA A 65 11.77 4.06 1.63
C ALA A 65 12.82 4.70 0.74
N ARG A 66 13.49 5.74 1.23
CA ARG A 66 14.60 6.38 0.54
C ARG A 66 15.74 5.41 0.25
N GLU A 67 16.13 4.61 1.24
CA GLU A 67 17.18 3.60 1.10
C GLU A 67 16.82 2.54 0.06
N VAL A 68 15.60 1.99 0.15
CA VAL A 68 15.12 0.97 -0.78
C VAL A 68 15.01 1.51 -2.21
N CYS A 69 14.44 2.71 -2.40
CA CYS A 69 14.44 3.37 -3.71
C CYS A 69 15.86 3.56 -4.25
N ALA A 70 16.79 4.06 -3.44
CA ALA A 70 18.17 4.26 -3.86
C ALA A 70 18.86 2.94 -4.23
N SER A 71 18.59 1.85 -3.53
CA SER A 71 19.12 0.52 -3.87
C SER A 71 18.62 -0.02 -5.21
N MET A 72 17.44 0.44 -5.66
CA MET A 72 16.89 0.17 -6.99
C MET A 72 17.32 1.19 -8.05
N GLY A 73 18.14 2.19 -7.69
CA GLY A 73 18.54 3.27 -8.58
C GLY A 73 17.45 4.33 -8.82
N LEU A 74 16.47 4.43 -7.92
CA LEU A 74 15.37 5.39 -7.98
C LEU A 74 15.59 6.54 -6.99
N ASP A 75 15.22 7.75 -7.39
CA ASP A 75 15.05 8.87 -6.47
C ASP A 75 13.61 8.86 -5.93
N LEU A 76 13.47 8.76 -4.60
CA LEU A 76 12.20 8.83 -3.88
C LEU A 76 11.38 10.07 -4.25
N GLN A 77 12.04 11.18 -4.56
CA GLN A 77 11.39 12.44 -4.89
C GLN A 77 11.31 12.72 -6.41
N ALA A 78 11.77 11.79 -7.25
CA ALA A 78 11.76 11.90 -8.71
C ALA A 78 12.25 13.26 -9.23
N GLU A 79 13.41 13.71 -8.76
CA GLU A 79 14.04 15.01 -9.06
C GLU A 79 13.18 16.21 -8.58
N GLY A 80 12.48 16.04 -7.47
CA GLY A 80 11.62 17.08 -6.85
C GLY A 80 10.18 17.13 -7.37
N ARG A 81 9.83 16.26 -8.33
CA ARG A 81 8.46 16.11 -8.85
C ARG A 81 7.51 15.48 -7.84
N VAL A 82 8.02 14.59 -6.98
CA VAL A 82 7.28 14.04 -5.84
C VAL A 82 7.58 14.85 -4.59
N ARG A 83 6.52 15.42 -4.01
CA ARG A 83 6.54 16.20 -2.77
C ARG A 83 5.99 15.35 -1.63
N LEU A 84 6.83 15.10 -0.63
CA LEU A 84 6.45 14.33 0.55
C LEU A 84 5.84 15.27 1.59
N ASP A 85 4.55 15.11 1.85
CA ASP A 85 3.85 15.77 2.94
C ASP A 85 3.67 14.77 4.09
N ILE A 86 4.74 14.59 4.87
CA ILE A 86 4.83 13.65 6.00
C ILE A 86 4.71 14.33 7.35
N GLU A 87 4.70 15.66 7.39
CA GLU A 87 4.68 16.43 8.64
C GLU A 87 3.37 16.20 9.41
N ASP A 88 3.48 16.07 10.73
CA ASP A 88 2.32 16.06 11.61
C ASP A 88 1.80 17.49 11.83
N ARG A 89 0.49 17.66 11.71
CA ARG A 89 -0.20 18.92 11.98
C ARG A 89 -1.62 18.66 12.47
N PRO A 90 -2.18 19.54 13.31
CA PRO A 90 -3.57 19.43 13.76
C PRO A 90 -4.53 19.24 12.57
N LEU A 91 -5.51 18.35 12.72
CA LEU A 91 -6.54 18.03 11.73
C LEU A 91 -6.06 17.29 10.47
N LYS A 92 -4.77 17.01 10.29
CA LYS A 92 -4.32 16.20 9.15
C LYS A 92 -4.85 14.76 9.27
N SER A 93 -5.44 14.28 8.18
CA SER A 93 -5.88 12.89 8.09
C SER A 93 -4.67 11.95 8.24
N PRO A 94 -4.78 10.87 9.03
CA PRO A 94 -3.75 9.84 9.08
C PRO A 94 -3.63 9.01 7.81
N ARG A 95 -4.68 8.98 6.99
CA ARG A 95 -4.72 8.13 5.81
C ARG A 95 -3.75 8.63 4.75
N ALA A 96 -2.89 7.73 4.25
CA ALA A 96 -2.02 8.00 3.12
C ALA A 96 -2.84 8.20 1.83
N PHE A 97 -2.40 9.11 0.96
CA PHE A 97 -2.91 9.21 -0.41
C PHE A 97 -1.90 9.90 -1.34
N CYS A 98 -1.96 9.58 -2.63
CA CYS A 98 -1.26 10.26 -3.71
C CYS A 98 -2.18 11.28 -4.40
N ALA A 99 -1.70 12.52 -4.57
CA ALA A 99 -2.38 13.57 -5.32
C ALA A 99 -1.55 14.03 -6.52
N SER A 100 -2.01 13.69 -7.72
CA SER A 100 -1.38 14.03 -9.00
C SER A 100 -1.90 15.38 -9.54
N ILE A 101 -1.29 16.49 -9.10
CA ILE A 101 -1.74 17.85 -9.44
C ILE A 101 -1.39 18.22 -10.88
N ARG A 102 -0.17 17.89 -11.31
CA ARG A 102 0.31 18.05 -12.68
C ARG A 102 1.25 16.90 -12.99
N VAL A 103 0.86 16.01 -13.88
CA VAL A 103 1.67 14.82 -14.20
C VAL A 103 2.57 15.16 -15.40
N PRO A 104 3.90 14.93 -15.32
CA PRO A 104 4.66 14.36 -14.19
C PRO A 104 5.19 15.39 -13.16
N GLU A 105 5.06 16.70 -13.37
CA GLU A 105 5.86 17.74 -12.67
C GLU A 105 5.54 17.96 -11.19
N GLU A 106 4.32 17.67 -10.73
CA GLU A 106 3.85 17.97 -9.38
C GLU A 106 2.89 16.88 -8.89
N VAL A 107 3.44 15.99 -8.07
CA VAL A 107 2.73 14.90 -7.41
C VAL A 107 3.01 14.96 -5.90
N TYR A 108 2.00 14.81 -5.07
CA TYR A 108 2.15 14.79 -3.62
C TYR A 108 1.90 13.39 -3.10
N LEU A 109 2.78 12.91 -2.23
CA LEU A 109 2.50 11.81 -1.33
C LEU A 109 2.21 12.40 0.04
N VAL A 110 0.98 12.24 0.50
CA VAL A 110 0.52 12.78 1.78
C VAL A 110 0.28 11.65 2.75
N ILE A 111 0.86 11.74 3.95
CA ILE A 111 0.60 10.82 5.05
C ILE A 111 0.83 11.57 6.38
N ARG A 112 0.17 11.15 7.46
CA ARG A 112 0.62 11.48 8.82
C ARG A 112 1.11 10.18 9.47
N PRO A 113 2.44 9.94 9.48
CA PRO A 113 3.03 8.71 9.97
C PRO A 113 2.62 8.42 11.41
N ARG A 114 2.12 7.21 11.64
CA ARG A 114 1.85 6.63 12.97
C ARG A 114 2.73 5.43 13.27
N GLY A 115 3.30 4.81 12.24
CA GLY A 115 3.98 3.53 12.36
C GLY A 115 2.97 2.38 12.37
N GLY A 116 3.52 1.17 12.39
CA GLY A 116 2.77 -0.06 12.19
C GLY A 116 2.83 -0.55 10.74
N TYR A 117 2.62 -1.86 10.59
CA TYR A 117 2.69 -2.52 9.28
C TYR A 117 1.71 -1.90 8.26
N ASP A 118 0.48 -1.61 8.70
CA ASP A 118 -0.56 -1.02 7.85
C ASP A 118 -0.17 0.37 7.32
N ASP A 119 0.46 1.20 8.16
CA ASP A 119 0.90 2.55 7.79
C ASP A 119 2.06 2.51 6.78
N TYR A 120 2.99 1.57 6.96
CA TYR A 120 4.04 1.28 5.98
C TYR A 120 3.46 0.80 4.65
N SER A 121 2.56 -0.19 4.70
CA SER A 121 1.91 -0.73 3.50
C SER A 121 1.18 0.37 2.71
N ALA A 122 0.43 1.24 3.41
CA ALA A 122 -0.24 2.37 2.79
C ALA A 122 0.75 3.39 2.20
N PHE A 123 1.81 3.74 2.93
CA PHE A 123 2.86 4.62 2.41
C PHE A 123 3.49 4.08 1.12
N TRP A 124 3.88 2.80 1.12
CA TRP A 124 4.51 2.14 -0.03
C TRP A 124 3.58 2.06 -1.24
N HIS A 125 2.29 1.79 -1.01
CA HIS A 125 1.27 1.80 -2.06
C HIS A 125 1.18 3.18 -2.74
N GLU A 126 1.06 4.24 -1.93
CA GLU A 126 0.95 5.61 -2.45
C GLU A 126 2.25 6.12 -3.06
N LEU A 127 3.40 5.64 -2.58
CA LEU A 127 4.70 5.91 -3.19
C LEU A 127 4.79 5.28 -4.59
N GLY A 128 4.27 4.06 -4.77
CA GLY A 128 4.16 3.44 -6.08
C GLY A 128 3.37 4.32 -7.05
N HIS A 129 2.23 4.86 -6.62
CA HIS A 129 1.47 5.84 -7.42
C HIS A 129 2.26 7.12 -7.69
N ALA A 130 2.91 7.69 -6.67
CA ALA A 130 3.65 8.94 -6.82
C ALA A 130 4.82 8.81 -7.82
N LEU A 131 5.61 7.73 -7.70
CA LEU A 131 6.71 7.43 -8.62
C LEU A 131 6.21 7.06 -10.02
N HIS A 132 5.09 6.33 -10.14
CA HIS A 132 4.47 6.08 -11.43
C HIS A 132 4.16 7.40 -12.13
N TYR A 133 3.35 8.26 -11.50
CA TYR A 133 2.94 9.52 -12.13
C TYR A 133 4.12 10.44 -12.42
N ALA A 134 5.06 10.59 -11.48
CA ALA A 134 6.25 11.41 -11.71
C ALA A 134 7.21 10.80 -12.75
N GLY A 135 7.12 9.50 -13.02
CA GLY A 135 7.97 8.78 -13.98
C GLY A 135 7.45 8.78 -15.42
N VAL A 136 6.22 9.23 -15.67
CA VAL A 136 5.66 9.32 -17.03
C VAL A 136 6.42 10.37 -17.84
N ALA A 137 6.63 10.11 -19.14
CA ALA A 137 7.19 11.09 -20.06
C ALA A 137 6.23 12.28 -20.23
N ALA A 138 6.74 13.51 -20.11
CA ALA A 138 5.91 14.72 -20.19
C ALA A 138 5.21 14.90 -21.54
N ASP A 139 5.75 14.30 -22.61
CA ASP A 139 5.21 14.28 -23.95
C ASP A 139 4.46 12.97 -24.29
N ALA A 140 4.22 12.10 -23.30
CA ALA A 140 3.44 10.89 -23.50
C ALA A 140 2.06 11.23 -24.08
N PRO A 141 1.62 10.53 -25.13
CA PRO A 141 0.30 10.76 -25.70
C PRO A 141 -0.76 10.47 -24.64
N PHE A 142 -1.76 11.33 -24.53
CA PHE A 142 -2.92 11.03 -23.72
C PHE A 142 -3.57 9.75 -24.26
N GLU A 143 -3.84 8.79 -23.37
CA GLU A 143 -4.52 7.53 -23.70
C GLU A 143 -6.00 7.79 -24.00
N TRP A 144 -6.28 8.50 -25.09
CA TRP A 144 -7.61 8.60 -25.67
C TRP A 144 -7.55 8.08 -27.09
N LYS A 145 -8.21 6.94 -27.31
CA LYS A 145 -8.62 6.45 -28.62
C LYS A 145 -10.13 6.22 -28.58
#